data_AF-A0A0F9VQS1-F1
#
_entry.id   AF-A0A0F9VQS1-F1
#
_cell.length_a   1.000
_cell.length_b   1.000
_cell.length_c   1.000
_cell.angle_alpha   90.00
_cell.angle_beta   90.00
_cell.angle_gamma   90.00
#
_symmetry.space_group_name_H-M   'P 1'
#
loop_
_entity.id
_entity.type
_entity.pdbx_description
1 polymer ?
#
loop_
_entity_poly.entity_id
_entity_poly.type
_entity_poly.pdbx_seq_one_letter_code
_entity_poly.pdbx_strand_id
1 'polypeptide(L)'
;MADTITILDGLAHAQNTADSATLFDIDDAVNSAVGTWPVAIPMSATRARVIFNNTFDPDGATVACRVRVTKATDITTAASVATATKTENTQAMEWTDLAQNTVVETGTIDLDSNIQSVLHIDVCLSNTTAHTGTEIVVQIASEAGVDDAWTTLGAGGWIGPTGTAISAVLPANEAAGQTEISLTNPVANNFDNDGKFKFMKNGTIANSEIVYQTAQSGDT
;
A
#
# COMPACT_ATOMS: atom_id res chain seq x y z
N MET A 1 -27.81 11.27 -13.79
CA MET A 1 -27.27 10.56 -12.62
C MET A 1 -25.93 11.20 -12.31
N ALA A 2 -25.47 11.27 -11.05
CA ALA A 2 -24.10 11.73 -10.81
C ALA A 2 -23.16 10.58 -11.18
N ASP A 3 -22.05 10.89 -11.83
CA ASP A 3 -21.04 9.90 -12.19
C ASP A 3 -20.24 9.50 -10.94
N THR A 4 -20.05 8.20 -10.74
CA THR A 4 -19.42 7.64 -9.52
C THR A 4 -18.57 6.41 -9.81
N ILE A 5 -17.66 6.11 -8.89
CA ILE A 5 -17.14 4.75 -8.71
C ILE A 5 -17.67 4.17 -7.40
N THR A 6 -17.93 2.87 -7.37
CA THR A 6 -18.32 2.14 -6.16
C THR A 6 -17.12 1.41 -5.59
N ILE A 7 -16.90 1.51 -4.28
CA ILE A 7 -15.80 0.86 -3.55
C ILE A 7 -16.32 -0.16 -2.52
N LEU A 8 -15.54 -1.21 -2.26
CA LEU A 8 -15.97 -2.36 -1.45
C LEU A 8 -16.24 -2.04 0.03
N ASP A 9 -15.30 -1.40 0.72
CA ASP A 9 -15.30 -1.29 2.20
C ASP A 9 -15.62 0.13 2.72
N GLY A 10 -15.97 1.05 1.80
CA GLY A 10 -16.14 2.47 2.09
C GLY A 10 -14.83 3.18 2.43
N LEU A 11 -14.88 4.51 2.53
CA LEU A 11 -13.70 5.31 2.90
C LEU A 11 -13.39 5.21 4.40
N ALA A 12 -12.14 4.99 4.76
CA ALA A 12 -11.67 5.08 6.14
C ALA A 12 -11.63 6.54 6.64
N HIS A 13 -11.30 7.49 5.76
CA HIS A 13 -11.18 8.91 6.09
C HIS A 13 -12.08 9.75 5.18
N ALA A 14 -12.57 10.88 5.70
CA ALA A 14 -13.23 11.87 4.86
C ALA A 14 -12.23 12.45 3.86
N GLN A 15 -12.67 12.61 2.61
CA GLN A 15 -11.86 13.16 1.51
C GLN A 15 -12.43 14.52 1.15
N ASN A 16 -11.73 15.60 1.51
CA ASN A 16 -12.19 16.96 1.24
C ASN A 16 -11.53 17.49 -0.03
N THR A 17 -12.31 18.20 -0.85
CA THR A 17 -11.80 18.91 -2.03
C THR A 17 -10.81 20.01 -1.65
N ALA A 18 -10.98 20.63 -0.47
CA ALA A 18 -10.04 21.60 0.09
C ALA A 18 -8.64 21.02 0.33
N ASP A 19 -8.56 19.70 0.57
CA ASP A 19 -7.30 18.99 0.78
C ASP A 19 -6.74 18.44 -0.54
N SER A 20 -7.30 18.82 -1.70
CA SER A 20 -6.88 18.31 -3.01
C SER A 20 -6.89 16.76 -3.10
N ALA A 21 -7.89 16.13 -2.47
CA ALA A 21 -8.06 14.68 -2.54
C ALA A 21 -8.09 14.20 -3.99
N THR A 22 -7.18 13.29 -4.32
CA THR A 22 -6.93 12.84 -5.69
C THR A 22 -6.87 11.32 -5.73
N LEU A 23 -7.63 10.75 -6.66
CA LEU A 23 -7.65 9.32 -6.93
C LEU A 23 -6.64 8.99 -8.03
N PHE A 24 -5.82 7.96 -7.81
CA PHE A 24 -4.82 7.47 -8.76
C PHE A 24 -5.12 6.03 -9.19
N ASP A 25 -4.95 5.76 -10.48
CA ASP A 25 -5.11 4.43 -11.10
C ASP A 25 -4.11 4.23 -12.25
N ILE A 26 -4.02 3.01 -12.78
CA ILE A 26 -3.42 2.73 -14.09
C ILE A 26 -4.46 1.99 -14.94
N ASP A 27 -4.76 2.58 -16.10
CA ASP A 27 -5.55 1.96 -17.14
C ASP A 27 -4.72 0.97 -17.97
N ASP A 28 -4.36 -0.14 -17.33
CA ASP A 28 -3.61 -1.24 -17.94
C ASP A 28 -4.10 -2.58 -17.40
N ALA A 29 -4.19 -3.61 -18.24
CA ALA A 29 -4.73 -4.91 -17.82
C ALA A 29 -3.85 -5.66 -16.79
N VAL A 30 -2.56 -5.32 -16.70
CA VAL A 30 -1.56 -6.02 -15.89
C VAL A 30 -1.00 -5.13 -14.78
N ASN A 31 -0.79 -3.85 -15.07
CA ASN A 31 -0.22 -2.91 -14.12
C ASN A 31 -1.29 -2.28 -13.21
N SER A 32 -0.87 -1.86 -12.02
CA SER A 32 -1.72 -1.14 -11.06
C SER A 32 -0.94 0.00 -10.43
N ALA A 33 -1.64 1.09 -10.09
CA ALA A 33 -1.08 2.19 -9.30
C ALA A 33 -0.75 1.74 -7.87
N VAL A 34 -1.28 0.61 -7.40
CA VAL A 34 -1.11 0.09 -6.05
C VAL A 34 -0.43 -1.28 -6.10
N GLY A 35 0.71 -1.39 -5.44
CA GLY A 35 1.35 -2.66 -5.14
C GLY A 35 1.17 -3.01 -3.66
N THR A 36 0.61 -4.20 -3.39
CA THR A 36 0.46 -4.74 -2.04
C THR A 36 1.08 -6.13 -1.97
N TRP A 37 2.07 -6.31 -1.10
CA TRP A 37 2.80 -7.56 -0.96
C TRP A 37 2.78 -8.07 0.49
N PRO A 38 2.18 -9.24 0.75
CA PRO A 38 2.35 -9.94 2.00
C PRO A 38 3.67 -10.72 1.98
N VAL A 39 4.53 -10.47 2.97
CA VAL A 39 5.84 -11.14 3.11
C VAL A 39 5.88 -11.88 4.42
N ALA A 40 5.89 -13.21 4.35
CA ALA A 40 6.05 -14.06 5.51
C ALA A 40 7.50 -13.98 6.03
N ILE A 41 7.65 -13.71 7.33
CA ILE A 41 8.95 -13.64 7.98
C ILE A 41 9.27 -15.00 8.63
N PRO A 42 10.47 -15.58 8.40
CA PRO A 42 10.87 -16.81 9.07
C PRO A 42 10.87 -16.66 10.59
N MET A 43 10.42 -17.70 11.31
CA MET A 43 10.38 -17.72 12.78
C MET A 43 11.76 -17.56 13.44
N SER A 44 12.84 -17.78 12.69
CA SER A 44 14.21 -17.57 13.18
C SER A 44 14.61 -16.09 13.24
N ALA A 45 13.84 -15.20 12.62
CA ALA A 45 14.07 -13.76 12.65
C ALA A 45 13.34 -13.13 13.84
N THR A 46 14.07 -12.34 14.62
CA THR A 46 13.57 -11.57 15.77
C THR A 46 13.35 -10.11 15.42
N ARG A 47 13.90 -9.65 14.29
CA ARG A 47 13.75 -8.29 13.79
C ARG A 47 13.59 -8.28 12.27
N ALA A 48 12.85 -7.31 11.77
CA ALA A 48 12.78 -7.00 10.34
C ALA A 48 12.89 -5.50 10.09
N ARG A 49 13.20 -5.12 8.85
CA ARG A 49 12.98 -3.77 8.32
C ARG A 49 12.68 -3.84 6.83
N VAL A 50 11.99 -2.83 6.32
CA VAL A 50 11.75 -2.66 4.88
C VAL A 50 12.47 -1.40 4.43
N ILE A 51 13.19 -1.51 3.31
CA ILE A 51 13.86 -0.41 2.64
C ILE A 51 13.13 -0.19 1.32
N PHE A 52 12.71 1.04 1.09
CA PHE A 52 12.17 1.49 -0.19
C PHE A 52 13.22 2.37 -0.86
N ASN A 53 13.70 1.93 -2.02
CA ASN A 53 14.73 2.59 -2.78
C ASN A 53 14.14 3.13 -4.09
N ASN A 54 13.83 4.43 -4.09
CA ASN A 54 13.31 5.15 -5.27
C ASN A 54 14.44 5.84 -6.07
N THR A 55 15.70 5.40 -5.90
CA THR A 55 16.83 5.82 -6.75
C THR A 55 16.98 4.95 -7.99
N PHE A 56 16.31 3.79 -8.02
CA PHE A 56 16.29 2.89 -9.18
C PHE A 56 15.57 3.51 -10.40
N ASP A 57 14.72 4.50 -10.13
CA ASP A 57 14.02 5.29 -11.14
C ASP A 57 14.28 6.79 -10.94
N PRO A 58 15.45 7.29 -11.39
CA PRO A 58 15.88 8.63 -11.07
C PRO A 58 15.04 9.73 -11.72
N ASP A 59 14.25 9.40 -12.74
CA ASP A 59 13.31 10.30 -13.42
C ASP A 59 11.84 9.92 -13.13
N GLY A 60 11.64 9.06 -12.12
CA GLY A 60 10.37 8.43 -11.76
C GLY A 60 9.36 9.27 -10.99
N ALA A 61 8.25 8.61 -10.68
CA ALA A 61 7.20 9.12 -9.81
C ALA A 61 7.64 9.26 -8.35
N THR A 62 6.96 10.17 -7.64
CA THR A 62 6.85 10.10 -6.18
C THR A 62 5.87 8.97 -5.86
N VAL A 63 6.20 8.17 -4.85
CA VAL A 63 5.33 7.10 -4.38
C VAL A 63 4.93 7.33 -2.92
N ALA A 64 3.78 6.83 -2.52
CA ALA A 64 3.38 6.74 -1.12
C ALA A 64 3.59 5.30 -0.65
N CYS A 65 4.29 5.11 0.46
CA CYS A 65 4.56 3.78 1.00
C CYS A 65 4.11 3.66 2.46
N ARG A 66 3.73 2.45 2.87
CA ARG A 66 3.47 2.10 4.27
C ARG A 66 3.83 0.64 4.53
N VAL A 67 4.06 0.32 5.79
CA VAL A 67 4.27 -1.07 6.23
C VAL A 67 3.42 -1.35 7.46
N ARG A 68 2.67 -2.45 7.40
CA ARG A 68 1.96 -3.03 8.53
C ARG A 68 2.55 -4.38 8.86
N VAL A 69 2.51 -4.78 10.12
CA VAL A 69 2.90 -6.11 10.56
C VAL A 69 1.71 -6.77 11.25
N THR A 70 1.46 -8.03 10.88
CA THR A 70 0.56 -8.92 11.59
C THR A 70 1.39 -9.99 12.27
N LYS A 71 1.32 -10.07 13.59
CA LYS A 71 1.97 -11.10 14.41
C LYS A 71 0.91 -12.07 14.92
N ALA A 72 1.12 -13.37 14.73
CA ALA A 72 0.43 -14.38 15.52
C ALA A 72 1.25 -14.64 16.79
N THR A 73 0.62 -14.58 17.96
CA THR A 73 1.29 -14.78 19.26
C THR A 73 0.84 -16.05 19.98
N ASP A 74 -0.20 -16.71 19.46
CA ASP A 74 -0.76 -17.92 20.05
C ASP A 74 -1.45 -18.76 18.96
N ILE A 75 -1.41 -20.08 19.11
CA ILE A 75 -1.99 -21.05 18.16
C ILE A 75 -2.68 -22.17 18.90
N THR A 76 -3.87 -22.52 18.42
CA THR A 76 -4.51 -23.77 18.82
C THR A 76 -4.41 -24.77 17.69
N THR A 77 -4.21 -26.03 18.06
CA THR A 77 -4.22 -27.15 17.13
C THR A 77 -5.49 -27.96 17.38
N ALA A 78 -6.51 -27.72 16.57
CA ALA A 78 -7.71 -28.54 16.54
C ALA A 78 -7.74 -29.25 15.18
N ALA A 79 -7.96 -30.56 15.19
CA ALA A 79 -8.13 -31.37 13.97
C ALA A 79 -7.02 -31.16 12.91
N SER A 80 -5.75 -31.13 13.32
CA SER A 80 -4.56 -30.95 12.44
C SER A 80 -4.51 -29.63 11.65
N VAL A 81 -5.35 -28.65 12.00
CA VAL A 81 -5.25 -27.28 11.48
C VAL A 81 -4.76 -26.40 12.63
N ALA A 82 -3.65 -25.71 12.39
CA ALA A 82 -3.10 -24.77 13.33
C ALA A 82 -3.74 -23.40 13.04
N THR A 83 -4.47 -22.83 14.01
CA THR A 83 -5.19 -21.57 13.85
C THR A 83 -4.71 -20.57 14.88
N ALA A 84 -4.27 -19.40 14.42
CA ALA A 84 -3.87 -18.30 15.29
C ALA A 84 -5.05 -17.87 16.17
N THR A 85 -4.86 -17.86 17.49
CA THR A 85 -5.90 -17.46 18.46
C THR A 85 -5.72 -16.03 18.96
N LYS A 86 -4.52 -15.47 18.78
CA LYS A 86 -4.20 -14.09 19.11
C LYS A 86 -3.36 -13.49 18.00
N THR A 87 -3.82 -12.36 17.49
CA THR A 87 -3.13 -11.58 16.46
C THR A 87 -2.94 -10.14 16.94
N GLU A 88 -1.75 -9.60 16.72
CA GLU A 88 -1.44 -8.19 16.89
C GLU A 88 -1.21 -7.58 15.51
N ASN A 89 -1.84 -6.43 15.24
CA ASN A 89 -1.59 -5.65 14.04
C ASN A 89 -0.97 -4.32 14.43
N THR A 90 0.21 -4.02 13.89
CA THR A 90 0.93 -2.78 14.18
C THR A 90 1.27 -2.09 12.87
N GLN A 91 1.08 -0.77 12.83
CA GLN A 91 1.59 0.06 11.75
C GLN A 91 3.09 0.28 11.99
N ALA A 92 3.93 -0.47 11.29
CA ALA A 92 5.38 -0.38 11.43
C ALA A 92 5.94 0.91 10.79
N MET A 93 5.27 1.39 9.75
CA MET A 93 5.54 2.66 9.11
C MET A 93 4.23 3.25 8.61
N GLU A 94 3.91 4.45 9.07
CA GLU A 94 2.78 5.24 8.57
C GLU A 94 2.96 5.60 7.10
N TRP A 95 1.86 5.99 6.44
CA TRP A 95 1.95 6.50 5.08
C TRP A 95 2.99 7.62 4.96
N THR A 96 3.95 7.39 4.09
CA THR A 96 5.08 8.30 3.86
C THR A 96 5.26 8.52 2.37
N ASP A 97 5.30 9.78 1.95
CA ASP A 97 5.70 10.13 0.59
C ASP A 97 7.21 9.90 0.45
N LEU A 98 7.58 9.11 -0.55
CA LEU A 98 8.93 8.83 -0.96
C LEU A 98 9.19 9.56 -2.27
N ALA A 99 9.92 10.67 -2.18
CA ALA A 99 10.30 11.45 -3.34
C ALA A 99 11.18 10.65 -4.30
N GLN A 100 11.21 11.06 -5.57
CA GLN A 100 12.17 10.58 -6.54
C GLN A 100 13.61 10.73 -6.00
N ASN A 101 14.51 9.79 -6.34
CA ASN A 101 15.90 9.79 -5.92
C ASN A 101 16.11 9.74 -4.40
N THR A 102 15.17 9.17 -3.66
CA THR A 102 15.30 9.00 -2.21
C THR A 102 15.19 7.55 -1.78
N VAL A 103 15.75 7.27 -0.61
CA VAL A 103 15.67 5.97 0.07
C VAL A 103 15.07 6.22 1.45
N VAL A 104 14.11 5.39 1.85
CA VAL A 104 13.56 5.41 3.21
C VAL A 104 13.50 3.99 3.77
N GLU A 105 13.66 3.88 5.08
CA GLU A 105 13.52 2.62 5.81
C GLU A 105 12.49 2.74 6.94
N THR A 106 11.81 1.64 7.28
CA THR A 106 10.78 1.58 8.33
C THR A 106 11.31 1.74 9.76
N GLY A 107 12.63 1.81 9.94
CA GLY A 107 13.26 1.50 11.23
C GLY A 107 13.16 0.00 11.57
N THR A 108 13.56 -0.36 12.79
CA THR A 108 13.52 -1.75 13.28
C THR A 108 12.11 -2.14 13.70
N ILE A 109 11.60 -3.20 13.07
CA ILE A 109 10.36 -3.88 13.45
C ILE A 109 10.72 -5.01 14.40
N ASP A 110 10.25 -4.91 15.64
CA ASP A 110 10.38 -5.97 16.62
C ASP A 110 9.46 -7.14 16.26
N LEU A 111 10.01 -8.34 16.20
CA LEU A 111 9.31 -9.59 15.91
C LEU A 111 9.50 -10.62 17.03
N ASP A 112 10.01 -10.23 18.20
CA ASP A 112 10.13 -11.14 19.33
C ASP A 112 8.78 -11.67 19.79
N SER A 113 8.80 -12.87 20.38
CA SER A 113 7.62 -13.53 20.99
C SER A 113 6.45 -13.80 20.04
N ASN A 114 6.65 -13.76 18.73
CA ASN A 114 5.68 -14.25 17.75
C ASN A 114 5.93 -15.73 17.42
N ILE A 115 4.90 -16.39 16.90
CA ILE A 115 5.01 -17.72 16.29
C ILE A 115 4.95 -17.64 14.75
N GLN A 116 4.45 -16.54 14.22
CA GLN A 116 4.42 -16.23 12.79
C GLN A 116 4.25 -14.72 12.63
N SER A 117 4.94 -14.15 11.64
CA SER A 117 4.75 -12.75 11.27
C SER A 117 4.63 -12.58 9.76
N VAL A 118 3.77 -11.64 9.36
CA VAL A 118 3.61 -11.21 7.98
C VAL A 118 3.76 -9.70 7.92
N LEU A 119 4.65 -9.22 7.07
CA LEU A 119 4.71 -7.80 6.69
C LEU A 119 3.74 -7.58 5.53
N HIS A 120 2.89 -6.56 5.64
CA HIS A 120 2.06 -6.08 4.56
C HIS A 120 2.68 -4.77 4.06
N ILE A 121 3.32 -4.85 2.90
CA ILE A 121 4.04 -3.73 2.28
C ILE A 121 3.16 -3.16 1.19
N ASP A 122 2.83 -1.88 1.31
CA ASP A 122 2.02 -1.16 0.33
C ASP A 122 2.85 -0.03 -0.29
N VAL A 123 2.86 0.06 -1.63
CA VAL A 123 3.48 1.16 -2.38
C VAL A 123 2.50 1.62 -3.46
N CYS A 124 2.22 2.92 -3.50
CA CYS A 124 1.24 3.53 -4.38
C CYS A 124 1.87 4.65 -5.21
N LEU A 125 1.59 4.71 -6.51
CA LEU A 125 1.92 5.88 -7.32
C LEU A 125 1.13 7.09 -6.82
N SER A 126 1.81 8.21 -6.56
CA SER A 126 1.21 9.40 -5.96
C SER A 126 1.31 10.65 -6.85
N ASN A 127 1.72 10.47 -8.10
CA ASN A 127 1.67 11.44 -9.19
C ASN A 127 1.58 10.73 -10.56
N THR A 128 1.48 11.49 -11.66
CA THR A 128 1.31 10.97 -13.03
C THR A 128 2.61 10.85 -13.83
N THR A 129 3.78 10.98 -13.18
CA THR A 129 5.06 10.74 -13.85
C THR A 129 5.21 9.25 -14.15
N ALA A 130 5.81 8.89 -15.28
CA ALA A 130 6.11 7.51 -15.59
C ALA A 130 7.05 6.91 -14.53
N HIS A 131 6.75 5.70 -14.06
CA HIS A 131 7.52 5.02 -13.02
C HIS A 131 8.04 3.66 -13.51
N THR A 132 9.34 3.45 -13.48
CA THR A 132 9.98 2.15 -13.75
C THR A 132 10.06 1.27 -12.50
N GLY A 133 9.72 1.83 -11.33
CA GLY A 133 9.46 1.10 -10.11
C GLY A 133 10.38 1.47 -8.94
N THR A 134 9.86 1.26 -7.74
CA THR A 134 10.60 1.38 -6.49
C THR A 134 11.16 0.02 -6.12
N GLU A 135 12.44 -0.07 -5.82
CA GLU A 135 13.03 -1.29 -5.29
C GLU A 135 12.65 -1.45 -3.81
N ILE A 136 12.13 -2.63 -3.46
CA ILE A 136 11.68 -2.97 -2.12
C ILE A 136 12.57 -4.10 -1.61
N VAL A 137 13.26 -3.85 -0.50
CA VAL A 137 14.15 -4.81 0.14
C VAL A 137 13.68 -5.07 1.55
N VAL A 138 13.42 -6.35 1.86
CA VAL A 138 13.15 -6.79 3.23
C VAL A 138 14.43 -7.34 3.81
N GLN A 139 14.82 -6.82 4.97
CA GLN A 139 15.95 -7.36 5.73
C GLN A 139 15.46 -7.94 7.05
N ILE A 140 16.09 -9.03 7.46
CA ILE A 140 15.81 -9.74 8.71
C ILE A 140 17.08 -9.92 9.51
N ALA A 141 16.94 -9.96 10.84
CA ALA A 141 18.02 -10.30 11.76
C ALA A 141 17.51 -11.29 12.82
N SER A 142 18.35 -12.24 13.23
CA SER A 142 18.03 -13.24 14.25
C SER A 142 18.53 -12.86 15.65
N GLU A 143 19.51 -11.97 15.74
CA GLU A 143 20.09 -11.52 17.01
C GLU A 143 19.67 -10.08 17.30
N ALA A 144 19.18 -9.81 18.51
CA ALA A 144 18.86 -8.45 18.95
C ALA A 144 20.15 -7.67 19.24
N GLY A 145 20.19 -6.38 18.86
CA GLY A 145 21.26 -5.46 19.26
C GLY A 145 22.61 -5.59 18.55
N VAL A 146 22.70 -6.43 17.51
CA VAL A 146 23.88 -6.50 16.63
C VAL A 146 23.55 -5.79 15.31
N ASP A 147 24.20 -4.65 15.04
CA ASP A 147 23.90 -3.79 13.88
C ASP A 147 24.30 -4.40 12.54
N ASP A 148 25.31 -5.28 12.51
CA ASP A 148 25.79 -5.93 11.27
C ASP A 148 25.13 -7.29 10.98
N ALA A 149 24.04 -7.63 11.69
CA ALA A 149 23.36 -8.92 11.56
C ALA A 149 22.23 -8.95 10.52
N TRP A 150 22.05 -7.90 9.73
CA TRP A 150 20.99 -7.83 8.72
C TRP A 150 21.31 -8.69 7.50
N THR A 151 20.37 -9.57 7.16
CA THR A 151 20.41 -10.35 5.91
C THR A 151 19.20 -10.01 5.06
N THR A 152 19.39 -9.90 3.75
CA THR A 152 18.27 -9.70 2.84
C THR A 152 17.43 -10.97 2.76
N LEU A 153 16.13 -10.82 3.00
CA LEU A 153 15.17 -11.92 2.86
C LEU A 153 14.90 -12.15 1.37
N GLY A 154 15.13 -13.38 0.90
CA GLY A 154 14.93 -13.76 -0.49
C GLY A 154 16.09 -13.37 -1.41
N ALA A 155 15.81 -13.19 -2.70
CA ALA A 155 16.82 -13.09 -3.76
C ALA A 155 17.39 -11.67 -4.00
N GLY A 156 17.20 -10.72 -3.08
CA GLY A 156 17.74 -9.35 -3.22
C GLY A 156 16.71 -8.23 -3.32
N GLY A 157 15.42 -8.51 -3.12
CA GLY A 157 14.33 -7.52 -3.26
C GLY A 157 13.50 -7.74 -4.52
N TRP A 158 12.53 -6.85 -4.74
CA TRP A 158 11.69 -6.80 -5.95
C TRP A 158 11.31 -5.36 -6.29
N ILE A 159 10.76 -5.14 -7.48
CA ILE A 159 10.43 -3.82 -8.01
C ILE A 159 8.91 -3.67 -8.16
N GLY A 160 8.36 -2.53 -7.72
CA GLY A 160 6.99 -2.13 -8.04
C GLY A 160 6.48 -0.96 -7.20
N PRO A 161 5.28 -0.43 -7.52
CA PRO A 161 4.52 -0.64 -8.76
C PRO A 161 5.24 -0.01 -9.98
N THR A 162 4.84 -0.34 -11.20
CA THR A 162 5.42 0.22 -12.44
C THR A 162 4.32 0.74 -13.36
N GLY A 163 4.65 1.74 -14.17
CA GLY A 163 3.75 2.36 -15.15
C GLY A 163 3.54 3.85 -14.91
N THR A 164 2.57 4.42 -15.63
CA THR A 164 2.22 5.84 -15.53
C THR A 164 0.82 5.95 -14.96
N ALA A 165 0.68 6.55 -13.78
CA ALA A 165 -0.65 6.73 -13.20
C ALA A 165 -1.47 7.77 -13.97
N ILE A 166 -2.77 7.54 -14.03
CA ILE A 166 -3.78 8.57 -14.28
C ILE A 166 -4.30 9.09 -12.95
N SER A 167 -4.81 10.32 -12.94
CA SER A 167 -5.29 10.96 -11.71
C SER A 167 -6.59 11.73 -11.94
N ALA A 168 -7.48 11.72 -10.96
CA ALA A 168 -8.68 12.53 -10.95
C ALA A 168 -8.91 13.16 -9.57
N VAL A 169 -9.11 14.48 -9.55
CA VAL A 169 -9.47 15.22 -8.33
C VAL A 169 -10.96 15.00 -8.07
N LEU A 170 -11.32 14.76 -6.81
CA LEU A 170 -12.72 14.59 -6.43
C LEU A 170 -13.52 15.89 -6.68
N PRO A 171 -14.70 15.82 -7.30
CA PRO A 171 -15.52 17.00 -7.57
C PRO A 171 -16.30 17.49 -6.33
N ALA A 172 -16.37 16.66 -5.28
CA ALA A 172 -17.12 16.92 -4.06
C ALA A 172 -16.39 16.34 -2.83
N ASN A 173 -16.82 16.76 -1.65
CA ASN A 173 -16.33 16.17 -0.40
C ASN A 173 -17.00 14.81 -0.19
N GLU A 174 -16.21 13.81 0.15
CA GLU A 174 -16.68 12.45 0.41
C GLU A 174 -16.54 12.15 1.91
N ALA A 175 -17.62 11.64 2.53
CA ALA A 175 -17.61 11.34 3.95
C ALA A 175 -16.91 10.00 4.24
N ALA A 176 -16.34 9.86 5.43
CA ALA A 176 -15.92 8.54 5.91
C ALA A 176 -17.10 7.56 5.92
N GLY A 177 -16.85 6.30 5.54
CA GLY A 177 -17.83 5.24 5.38
C GLY A 177 -18.60 5.26 4.06
N GLN A 178 -18.41 6.26 3.20
CA GLN A 178 -19.08 6.35 1.91
C GLN A 178 -18.50 5.33 0.91
N THR A 179 -19.39 4.64 0.19
CA THR A 179 -19.03 3.59 -0.78
C THR A 179 -19.19 4.03 -2.24
N GLU A 180 -19.89 5.12 -2.51
CA GLU A 180 -20.02 5.71 -3.84
C GLU A 180 -19.22 7.01 -3.86
N ILE A 181 -18.12 7.04 -4.62
CA ILE A 181 -17.22 8.18 -4.71
C ILE A 181 -17.57 8.95 -5.97
N SER A 182 -17.85 10.24 -5.84
CA SER A 182 -18.16 11.09 -6.98
C SER A 182 -16.93 11.22 -7.88
N LEU A 183 -17.10 11.02 -9.18
CA LEU A 183 -16.01 11.15 -10.13
C LEU A 183 -16.55 11.60 -11.47
N THR A 184 -16.08 12.72 -12.01
CA THR A 184 -16.55 13.22 -13.30
C THR A 184 -16.22 12.22 -14.43
N ASN A 185 -17.22 11.75 -15.17
CA ASN A 185 -17.08 10.85 -16.34
C ASN A 185 -16.00 9.75 -16.16
N PRO A 186 -16.18 8.77 -15.26
CA PRO A 186 -15.17 7.75 -14.96
C PRO A 186 -14.71 7.03 -16.23
N VAL A 187 -15.62 6.69 -17.15
CA VAL A 187 -15.30 6.05 -18.42
C VAL A 187 -14.38 6.92 -19.30
N ALA A 188 -14.76 8.19 -19.53
CA ALA A 188 -13.98 9.09 -20.38
C ALA A 188 -12.60 9.43 -19.79
N ASN A 189 -12.45 9.28 -18.47
CA ASN A 189 -11.21 9.51 -17.74
C ASN A 189 -10.47 8.21 -17.38
N ASN A 190 -10.88 7.07 -17.93
CA ASN A 190 -10.28 5.74 -17.75
C ASN A 190 -10.24 5.24 -16.29
N PHE A 191 -11.23 5.63 -15.48
CA PHE A 191 -11.45 5.11 -14.13
C PHE A 191 -12.50 3.98 -14.11
N ASP A 192 -12.86 3.40 -15.26
CA ASP A 192 -13.77 2.27 -15.42
C ASP A 192 -13.11 0.89 -15.23
N ASN A 193 -11.94 0.87 -14.59
CA ASN A 193 -11.19 -0.34 -14.24
C ASN A 193 -11.76 -1.07 -13.02
N ASP A 194 -12.94 -1.68 -13.18
CA ASP A 194 -13.56 -2.50 -12.14
C ASP A 194 -12.64 -3.65 -11.70
N GLY A 195 -12.61 -3.93 -10.40
CA GLY A 195 -11.83 -5.01 -9.82
C GLY A 195 -10.36 -4.68 -9.53
N LYS A 196 -9.97 -3.40 -9.57
CA LYS A 196 -8.61 -2.94 -9.23
C LYS A 196 -8.55 -2.15 -7.93
N PHE A 197 -7.37 -2.21 -7.31
CA PHE A 197 -6.99 -1.29 -6.24
C PHE A 197 -6.59 0.07 -6.84
N LYS A 198 -7.01 1.13 -6.15
CA LYS A 198 -6.65 2.52 -6.46
C LYS A 198 -6.13 3.21 -5.22
N PHE A 199 -5.32 4.23 -5.42
CA PHE A 199 -4.79 5.03 -4.33
C PHE A 199 -5.57 6.33 -4.21
N MET A 200 -6.23 6.53 -3.07
CA MET A 200 -6.85 7.80 -2.69
C MET A 200 -5.84 8.61 -1.89
N LYS A 201 -5.18 9.56 -2.56
CA LYS A 201 -4.27 10.49 -1.91
C LYS A 201 -5.06 11.64 -1.30
N ASN A 202 -4.98 11.78 0.01
CA ASN A 202 -5.49 12.95 0.71
C ASN A 202 -4.41 14.05 0.78
N GLY A 203 -4.79 15.31 0.97
CA GLY A 203 -3.84 16.41 1.16
C GLY A 203 -2.90 16.23 2.35
N THR A 204 -3.34 15.48 3.36
CA THR A 204 -2.46 14.95 4.40
C THR A 204 -2.22 13.47 4.14
N ILE A 205 -0.96 13.09 3.90
CA ILE A 205 -0.58 11.72 3.53
C ILE A 205 -1.07 10.66 4.55
N ALA A 206 -1.12 11.02 5.84
CA ALA A 206 -1.64 10.15 6.91
C ALA A 206 -3.12 9.74 6.73
N ASN A 207 -3.92 10.56 6.04
CA ASN A 207 -5.33 10.28 5.75
C ASN A 207 -5.53 9.61 4.38
N SER A 208 -4.44 9.26 3.68
CA SER A 208 -4.53 8.57 2.39
C SER A 208 -4.90 7.10 2.59
N GLU A 209 -5.49 6.49 1.57
CA GLU A 209 -5.99 5.13 1.67
C GLU A 209 -5.96 4.40 0.32
N ILE A 210 -6.03 3.06 0.40
CA ILE A 210 -6.20 2.20 -0.77
C ILE A 210 -7.67 1.80 -0.80
N VAL A 211 -8.31 1.97 -1.96
CA VAL A 211 -9.71 1.57 -2.19
C VAL A 211 -9.76 0.50 -3.28
N TYR A 212 -10.76 -0.38 -3.22
CA TYR A 212 -11.00 -1.39 -4.24
C TYR A 212 -12.27 -1.06 -5.00
N GLN A 213 -12.16 -0.77 -6.30
CA GLN A 213 -13.33 -0.47 -7.13
C GLN A 213 -14.08 -1.74 -7.48
N THR A 214 -15.39 -1.75 -7.25
CA THR A 214 -16.28 -2.88 -7.56
C THR A 214 -17.21 -2.61 -8.73
N ALA A 215 -17.49 -1.34 -9.02
CA ALA A 215 -18.33 -0.91 -10.12
C ALA A 215 -18.06 0.57 -10.45
N GLN A 216 -18.58 1.03 -11.59
CA GLN A 216 -18.66 2.44 -11.95
C GLN A 216 -20.06 2.78 -12.47
N SER A 217 -20.46 4.04 -12.33
CA SER A 217 -21.66 4.60 -12.96
C SER A 217 -21.34 5.92 -13.64
N GLY A 218 -21.93 6.15 -14.81
CA GLY A 218 -21.66 7.34 -15.61
C GLY A 218 -21.52 6.97 -17.08
N ASP A 219 -22.66 6.68 -17.71
CA ASP A 219 -22.79 6.52 -19.15
C ASP A 219 -24.25 6.82 -19.55
N THR A 220 -24.57 8.12 -19.72
CA THR A 220 -25.69 8.59 -20.54
C THR A 220 -25.38 9.96 -21.13
#